data_AF-A0A543EW04-F1
#
_entry.id   AF-A0A543EW04-F1
#
_cell.length_a   1.000
_cell.length_b   1.000
_cell.length_c   1.000
_cell.angle_alpha   90.00
_cell.angle_beta   90.00
_cell.angle_gamma   90.00
#
_symmetry.space_group_name_H-M   'P 1'
#
loop_
_entity.id
_entity.type
_entity.pdbx_description
1 polymer ?
#
loop_
_entity_poly.entity_id
_entity_poly.type
_entity_poly.pdbx_seq_one_letter_code
_entity_poly.pdbx_strand_id
1 'polypeptide(L)'
;MRSLEDRFGDVIEQLEGLGERPTLAQVDELHHMIDDLDYELQTTTGLGARRYELTKRSRHSHALLGEARNRALDITDEWEVPQTIDRPY
;
A
#
# COMPACT_ATOMS: atom_id res chain seq x y z
N MET A 1 4.37 7.43 -22.38
CA MET A 1 3.63 7.10 -21.15
C MET A 1 3.53 5.60 -21.05
N ARG A 2 3.90 5.00 -19.91
CA ARG A 2 3.70 3.56 -19.64
C ARG A 2 2.20 3.28 -19.50
N SER A 3 1.77 2.04 -19.75
CA SER A 3 0.37 1.69 -19.60
C SER A 3 -0.05 1.63 -18.13
N LEU A 4 -1.34 1.82 -17.85
CA LEU A 4 -1.90 1.61 -16.50
C LEU A 4 -1.60 0.21 -15.98
N GLU A 5 -1.59 -0.79 -16.86
CA GLU A 5 -1.30 -2.17 -16.50
C GLU A 5 0.13 -2.35 -15.98
N ASP A 6 1.11 -1.77 -16.68
CA ASP A 6 2.51 -1.82 -16.26
C ASP A 6 2.69 -1.09 -14.93
N ARG A 7 2.06 0.08 -14.77
CA ARG A 7 2.18 0.85 -13.52
C ARG A 7 1.52 0.18 -12.32
N PHE A 8 0.35 -0.44 -12.50
CA PHE A 8 -0.24 -1.28 -11.46
C PHE A 8 0.66 -2.49 -11.16
N GLY A 9 1.29 -3.08 -12.17
CA GLY A 9 2.28 -4.15 -12.00
C GLY A 9 3.47 -3.70 -11.16
N ASP A 10 4.10 -2.59 -11.52
CA ASP A 10 5.25 -1.99 -10.83
C ASP A 10 4.91 -1.72 -9.34
N VAL A 11 3.70 -1.25 -9.04
CA VAL A 11 3.26 -0.98 -7.65
C VAL A 11 3.01 -2.27 -6.88
N ILE A 12 2.41 -3.28 -7.51
CA ILE A 12 2.22 -4.61 -6.90
C ILE A 12 3.58 -5.23 -6.57
N GLU A 13 4.53 -5.22 -7.50
CA GLU A 13 5.88 -5.75 -7.27
C GLU A 13 6.60 -4.99 -6.14
N GLN A 14 6.43 -3.67 -6.05
CA GLN A 14 6.96 -2.89 -4.94
C GLN A 14 6.32 -3.27 -3.60
N LEU A 15 5.00 -3.46 -3.56
CA LEU A 15 4.27 -3.87 -2.35
C LEU A 15 4.63 -5.30 -1.91
N GLU A 16 4.84 -6.22 -2.83
CA GLU A 16 5.33 -7.57 -2.54
C GLU A 16 6.80 -7.56 -2.10
N GLY A 17 7.59 -6.63 -2.66
CA GLY A 17 8.99 -6.39 -2.30
C GLY A 17 9.18 -5.62 -0.99
N LEU A 18 8.12 -5.03 -0.42
CA LEU A 18 8.14 -4.53 0.94
C LEU A 18 8.31 -5.73 1.88
N GLY A 19 9.55 -5.92 2.34
CA GLY A 19 9.91 -6.99 3.27
C GLY A 19 9.07 -6.99 4.55
N GLU A 20 9.44 -7.83 5.51
CA GLU A 20 8.62 -8.08 6.71
C GLU A 20 8.37 -6.82 7.54
N ARG A 21 9.21 -5.79 7.41
CA ARG A 21 9.14 -4.55 8.20
C ARG A 21 9.14 -3.28 7.34
N PRO A 22 8.04 -2.98 6.64
CA PRO A 22 7.93 -1.73 5.90
C PRO A 22 7.76 -0.54 6.85
N THR A 23 8.29 0.61 6.46
CA THR A 23 8.06 1.87 7.20
C THR A 23 6.74 2.50 6.78
N LEU A 24 6.11 3.26 7.68
CA LEU A 24 4.88 4.00 7.35
C LEU A 24 5.05 4.96 6.17
N ALA A 25 6.23 5.60 6.04
CA ALA A 25 6.52 6.48 4.92
C ALA A 25 6.50 5.76 3.56
N GLN A 26 7.05 4.53 3.49
CA GLN A 26 7.01 3.73 2.27
C GLN A 26 5.59 3.29 1.93
N VAL A 27 4.80 2.91 2.95
CA VAL A 27 3.40 2.55 2.77
C VAL A 27 2.58 3.75 2.29
N ASP A 28 2.78 4.94 2.86
CA ASP A 28 2.09 6.17 2.44
C ASP A 28 2.45 6.59 1.01
N GLU A 29 3.71 6.44 0.60
CA GLU A 29 4.14 6.69 -0.78
C GLU A 29 3.42 5.76 -1.77
N LEU A 30 3.35 4.46 -1.45
CA LEU A 30 2.66 3.47 -2.26
C LEU A 30 1.14 3.69 -2.26
N HIS A 31 0.56 4.15 -1.16
CA HIS A 31 -0.84 4.56 -1.08
C HIS A 31 -1.14 5.68 -2.08
N HIS A 32 -0.34 6.75 -2.08
CA HIS A 32 -0.52 7.86 -3.02
C HIS A 32 -0.39 7.42 -4.49
N MET A 33 0.55 6.53 -4.80
CA MET A 33 0.69 6.00 -6.15
C MET A 33 -0.54 5.19 -6.59
N ILE A 34 -1.16 4.43 -5.68
CA ILE A 34 -2.39 3.67 -5.99
C ILE A 34 -3.57 4.62 -6.21
N ASP A 35 -3.73 5.63 -5.37
CA ASP A 35 -4.79 6.63 -5.52
C ASP A 35 -4.72 7.35 -6.87
N ASP A 36 -3.53 7.73 -7.31
CA ASP A 36 -3.31 8.35 -8.63
C ASP A 36 -3.70 7.40 -9.78
N LEU A 37 -3.33 6.11 -9.65
CA LEU A 37 -3.66 5.10 -10.65
C LEU A 37 -5.16 4.79 -10.72
N ASP A 38 -5.84 4.76 -9.57
CA ASP A 38 -7.27 4.56 -9.49
C ASP A 38 -8.03 5.75 -10.07
N TYR A 39 -7.58 6.97 -9.80
CA TYR A 39 -8.13 8.17 -10.41
C TYR A 39 -8.00 8.13 -11.94
N GLU A 40 -6.83 7.76 -12.46
CA GLU A 40 -6.60 7.62 -13.90
C GLU A 40 -7.45 6.50 -14.51
N LEU A 41 -7.58 5.35 -13.83
CA LEU A 41 -8.48 4.26 -14.24
C LEU A 41 -9.95 4.72 -14.30
N GLN A 42 -10.39 5.50 -13.31
CA GLN A 42 -11.76 5.97 -13.23
C GLN A 42 -12.09 6.98 -14.35
N THR A 43 -11.15 7.87 -14.65
CA THR A 43 -11.30 8.93 -15.65
C THR A 43 -11.03 8.47 -17.08
N THR A 44 -10.29 7.37 -17.27
CA THR A 44 -10.03 6.81 -18.60
C THR A 44 -11.28 6.12 -19.18
N THR A 45 -11.83 6.71 -20.24
CA THR A 45 -12.92 6.13 -21.03
C THR A 45 -12.39 5.19 -22.11
N GLY A 46 -13.21 4.23 -22.58
CA GLY A 46 -12.86 3.37 -23.72
C GLY A 46 -12.00 2.14 -23.38
N LEU A 47 -11.84 1.82 -22.10
CA LEU A 47 -11.06 0.65 -21.66
C LEU A 47 -11.75 -0.71 -21.92
N GLY A 48 -13.08 -0.74 -22.08
CA GLY A 48 -13.82 -1.98 -22.39
C GLY A 48 -13.48 -3.14 -21.45
N ALA A 49 -13.16 -4.31 -22.01
CA ALA A 49 -12.75 -5.50 -21.25
C ALA A 49 -11.49 -5.27 -20.39
N ARG A 50 -10.58 -4.38 -20.80
CA ARG A 50 -9.35 -4.03 -20.07
C ARG A 50 -9.65 -3.36 -18.73
N ARG A 51 -10.81 -2.69 -18.61
CA ARG A 51 -11.23 -2.05 -17.36
C ARG A 51 -11.43 -3.08 -16.25
N TYR A 52 -11.92 -4.27 -16.58
CA TYR A 52 -12.12 -5.34 -15.61
C TYR A 52 -10.79 -5.82 -15.03
N GLU A 53 -9.80 -6.10 -15.88
CA GLU A 53 -8.46 -6.52 -15.45
C GLU A 53 -7.75 -5.43 -14.63
N LEU A 54 -7.84 -4.17 -15.05
CA LEU A 54 -7.29 -3.05 -14.29
C LEU A 54 -7.96 -2.87 -12.93
N THR A 55 -9.29 -3.04 -12.85
CA THR A 55 -10.01 -3.00 -11.57
C THR A 55 -9.60 -4.15 -10.65
N LYS A 56 -9.33 -5.34 -11.21
CA LYS A 56 -8.84 -6.48 -10.44
C LYS A 56 -7.44 -6.20 -9.86
N ARG A 57 -6.54 -5.60 -10.66
CA ARG A 57 -5.21 -5.19 -10.20
C ARG A 57 -5.28 -4.11 -9.12
N SER A 58 -6.11 -3.08 -9.32
CA SER A 58 -6.40 -2.04 -8.32
C SER A 58 -6.83 -2.64 -6.96
N ARG A 59 -7.79 -3.58 -6.97
CA ARG A 59 -8.21 -4.26 -5.74
C ARG A 59 -7.09 -5.06 -5.09
N HIS A 60 -6.25 -5.71 -5.91
CA HIS A 60 -5.12 -6.49 -5.41
C HIS A 60 -4.05 -5.62 -4.77
N SER A 61 -3.70 -4.48 -5.39
CA SER A 61 -2.77 -3.50 -4.80
C SER A 61 -3.31 -2.93 -3.48
N HIS A 62 -4.60 -2.63 -3.38
CA HIS A 62 -5.21 -2.19 -2.12
C HIS A 62 -5.14 -3.25 -1.02
N ALA A 63 -5.36 -4.52 -1.35
CA ALA A 63 -5.23 -5.61 -0.38
C ALA A 63 -3.79 -5.72 0.16
N LEU A 64 -2.79 -5.72 -0.73
CA LEU A 64 -1.38 -5.76 -0.35
C LEU A 64 -0.95 -4.53 0.46
N LEU A 65 -1.46 -3.34 0.10
CA LEU A 65 -1.21 -2.12 0.84
C LEU A 65 -1.76 -2.19 2.26
N GLY A 66 -2.97 -2.74 2.43
CA GLY A 66 -3.55 -2.98 3.76
C GLY A 66 -2.68 -3.91 4.62
N GLU A 67 -2.16 -4.98 4.03
CA GLU A 67 -1.23 -5.89 4.71
C GLU A 67 0.09 -5.19 5.09
N ALA A 68 0.68 -4.44 4.16
CA ALA A 68 1.90 -3.69 4.40
C ALA A 68 1.72 -2.63 5.50
N ARG A 69 0.58 -1.93 5.50
CA ARG A 69 0.22 -0.97 6.54
C ARG A 69 0.08 -1.63 7.91
N ASN A 70 -0.56 -2.78 7.99
CA ASN A 70 -0.68 -3.53 9.24
C ASN A 70 0.70 -3.93 9.78
N ARG A 71 1.60 -4.43 8.92
CA ARG A 71 3.00 -4.73 9.31
C ARG A 71 3.75 -3.49 9.80
N ALA A 72 3.57 -2.35 9.15
CA ALA A 72 4.21 -1.09 9.56
C ALA A 72 3.69 -0.58 10.92
N LEU A 73 2.40 -0.77 11.20
CA LEU A 73 1.78 -0.38 12.47
C LEU A 73 2.19 -1.30 13.63
N ASP A 74 2.29 -2.61 13.40
CA ASP A 74 2.73 -3.60 14.39
C ASP A 74 4.13 -3.25 14.96
N ILE A 75 5.02 -2.73 14.11
CA ILE A 75 6.35 -2.25 14.51
C ILE A 75 6.27 -0.99 15.39
N THR A 76 5.28 -0.14 15.14
CA THR A 76 5.13 1.13 15.86
C THR A 76 4.51 0.91 17.24
N ASP A 77 3.62 -0.09 17.36
CA ASP A 77 2.97 -0.47 18.62
C ASP A 77 3.93 -1.20 19.59
N GLU A 78 4.96 -1.88 19.08
CA GLU A 78 5.96 -2.61 19.89
C GLU A 78 6.82 -1.70 20.80
N TRP A 79 6.74 -0.36 20.68
CA TRP A 79 7.58 0.60 21.41
C TRP A 79 6.88 1.49 22.47
N GLU A 80 5.59 1.31 22.77
CA GLU A 80 4.91 2.05 23.86
C GLU A 80 4.80 1.26 25.18
N VAL A 81 5.92 0.80 25.74
CA VAL A 81 6.01 0.48 27.18
C VAL A 81 7.11 1.29 27.87
N PRO A 82 6.87 2.57 28.21
CA PRO A 82 7.53 3.14 29.36
C PRO A 82 6.90 2.51 30.61
N GLN A 83 7.41 1.33 31.02
CA GLN A 83 7.23 0.85 32.39
C GLN A 83 7.85 1.91 33.30
N THR A 84 7.00 2.84 33.71
CA THR A 84 7.35 3.97 34.56
C THR A 84 7.85 3.42 35.89
N ILE A 85 9.18 3.45 36.02
CA ILE A 85 9.98 3.72 37.20
C ILE A 85 9.23 3.55 38.53
N ASP A 86 9.57 2.43 39.18
CA ASP A 86 9.78 2.23 40.61
C ASP A 86 9.46 3.42 41.52
N ARG A 87 8.42 3.29 42.36
CA ARG A 87 8.20 4.17 43.51
C ARG A 87 8.35 3.36 44.81
N PRO A 88 9.31 3.70 45.68
CA PRO A 88 9.46 3.04 46.97
C PRO A 88 8.37 3.51 47.95
N TYR A 89 7.88 2.57 48.77
CA TYR A 89 7.14 2.85 50.01
C TYR A 89 8.11 3.13 51.16
#